data_AF-M0GE63-F1
#
_entry.id   AF-M0GE63-F1
#
_cell.length_a   1.000
_cell.length_b   1.000
_cell.length_c   1.000
_cell.angle_alpha   90.00
_cell.angle_beta   90.00
_cell.angle_gamma   90.00
#
_symmetry.space_group_name_H-M   'P 1'
#
loop_
_entity.id
_entity.type
_entity.pdbx_description
1 polymer ?
#
loop_
_entity_poly.entity_id
_entity_poly.type
_entity_poly.pdbx_seq_one_letter_code
_entity_poly.pdbx_strand_id
1 'polypeptide(L)'
;MPNASDDLFTREDPIFANKELLEINHLPGEGRIVGRDDEISDLATAVNPAIFGQSPSNVLIYGKTGTGKSLCAKYVSQRLVETAEEEGVKATFAYVDCAQDTTETQAVQTIADSVNDTAITGIKVPDKGLSTSTYYKRLWRILDSLYDVVLIILDEIDKLSDDDILMQLSRAGEAGKIAGCKLGVIGISNKIQYKDRMDERVKSSLCEREFVFPPYDANQLRDIMDARSDAFRDGVLDPSTIPRAAALAAREHGDARKAIDILRYAGEIAQSMGASTVRENFVTQARQRAETDRFRELIRGSTPHSRYVLQALAILSLSNQQQDGFRTSRVYEVYENICRQQGSDSLSLRRVRDLLKEHAFLDIIEQSKHSGGSAEGSYTKHQLLEDPDVVKDVLIENTDT
;
A
#
# COMPACT_ATOMS: atom_id res chain seq x y z
N MET A 1 8.08 55.57 6.23
CA MET A 1 8.62 54.20 6.28
C MET A 1 7.51 53.31 6.82
N PRO A 2 6.74 52.59 5.99
CA PRO A 2 5.82 51.59 6.49
C PRO A 2 6.59 50.34 6.89
N ASN A 3 6.23 49.78 8.04
CA ASN A 3 6.82 48.59 8.65
C ASN A 3 6.87 47.39 7.69
N ALA A 4 8.07 46.88 7.45
CA ALA A 4 8.28 45.51 7.03
C ALA A 4 7.99 44.60 8.23
N SER A 5 6.72 44.25 8.44
CA SER A 5 6.38 43.09 9.26
C SER A 5 6.60 41.84 8.42
N ASP A 6 7.52 40.99 8.86
CA ASP A 6 7.62 39.58 8.51
C ASP A 6 6.23 38.95 8.37
N ASP A 7 5.78 38.72 7.14
CA ASP A 7 4.67 37.80 6.86
C ASP A 7 5.35 36.47 6.49
N LEU A 8 5.87 35.77 7.50
CA LEU A 8 6.42 34.41 7.39
C LEU A 8 5.37 33.40 6.90
N PHE A 9 4.09 33.80 6.86
CA PHE A 9 2.94 32.95 6.56
C PHE A 9 2.11 33.54 5.43
N THR A 10 1.98 32.80 4.33
CA THR A 10 1.10 33.15 3.22
C THR A 10 -0.35 32.94 3.63
N ARG A 11 -1.17 33.99 3.60
CA ARG A 11 -2.59 33.93 4.02
C ARG A 11 -3.52 33.28 3.01
N GLU A 12 -3.10 33.23 1.74
CA GLU A 12 -3.85 32.62 0.66
C GLU A 12 -2.91 31.87 -0.27
N ASP A 13 -3.23 30.60 -0.53
CA ASP A 13 -2.52 29.79 -1.51
C ASP A 13 -3.02 30.12 -2.92
N PRO A 14 -2.22 30.69 -3.83
CA PRO A 14 -2.67 31.07 -5.17
C PRO A 14 -2.94 29.86 -6.07
N ILE A 15 -2.45 28.67 -5.72
CA ILE A 15 -2.58 27.44 -6.51
C ILE A 15 -3.69 26.55 -5.96
N PHE A 16 -3.65 26.25 -4.66
CA PHE A 16 -4.56 25.29 -4.06
C PHE A 16 -5.78 25.96 -3.41
N ALA A 17 -6.95 25.38 -3.67
CA ALA A 17 -8.19 25.69 -2.94
C ALA A 17 -8.35 24.74 -1.74
N ASN A 18 -8.08 23.45 -1.94
CA ASN A 18 -8.07 22.43 -0.90
C ASN A 18 -7.05 21.33 -1.22
N LYS A 19 -5.82 21.51 -0.74
CA LYS A 19 -4.70 20.59 -1.02
C LYS A 19 -4.93 19.18 -0.45
N GLU A 20 -5.68 19.04 0.64
CA GLU A 20 -5.93 17.75 1.31
C GLU A 20 -6.65 16.75 0.39
N LEU A 21 -7.39 17.24 -0.61
CA LEU A 21 -8.02 16.41 -1.64
C LEU A 21 -7.02 15.64 -2.51
N LEU A 22 -5.74 16.00 -2.49
CA LEU A 22 -4.67 15.30 -3.22
C LEU A 22 -3.81 14.43 -2.31
N GLU A 23 -4.14 14.33 -1.01
CA GLU A 23 -3.43 13.43 -0.11
C GLU A 23 -3.90 11.99 -0.28
N ILE A 24 -2.96 11.05 -0.20
CA ILE A 24 -3.20 9.60 -0.39
C ILE A 24 -4.21 9.06 0.64
N ASN A 25 -4.20 9.61 1.85
CA ASN A 25 -5.07 9.17 2.95
C ASN A 25 -6.50 9.74 2.84
N HIS A 26 -6.75 10.66 1.91
CA HIS A 26 -8.08 11.19 1.69
C HIS A 26 -8.95 10.16 0.94
N LEU A 27 -9.75 9.43 1.70
CA LEU A 27 -10.82 8.59 1.16
C LEU A 27 -11.79 9.49 0.39
N PRO A 28 -11.96 9.29 -0.93
CA PRO A 28 -12.97 10.02 -1.68
C PRO A 28 -14.34 9.80 -1.06
N GLY A 29 -15.12 10.89 -0.91
CA GLY A 29 -16.54 10.77 -0.57
C GLY A 29 -17.30 9.91 -1.59
N GLU A 30 -18.47 9.43 -1.18
CA GLU A 30 -19.33 8.60 -2.01
C GLU A 30 -19.60 9.28 -3.37
N GLY A 31 -19.33 8.58 -4.47
CA GLY A 31 -19.47 9.11 -5.84
C GLY A 31 -18.19 9.66 -6.47
N ARG A 32 -17.04 9.63 -5.78
CA ARG A 32 -15.72 10.01 -6.35
C ARG A 32 -14.82 8.83 -6.70
N ILE A 33 -15.32 7.58 -6.63
CA ILE A 33 -14.60 6.42 -7.15
C ILE A 33 -14.84 6.38 -8.66
N VAL A 34 -13.76 6.44 -9.46
CA VAL A 34 -13.84 6.55 -10.91
C VAL A 34 -13.18 5.34 -11.56
N GLY A 35 -13.81 4.78 -12.59
CA GLY A 35 -13.25 3.70 -13.39
C GLY A 35 -13.24 2.32 -12.71
N ARG A 36 -14.12 2.11 -11.70
CA ARG A 36 -14.26 0.84 -10.97
C ARG A 36 -15.70 0.36 -10.82
N ASP A 37 -16.59 0.79 -11.71
CA ASP A 37 -18.02 0.48 -11.63
C ASP A 37 -18.27 -1.04 -11.73
N ASP A 38 -17.56 -1.72 -12.65
CA ASP A 38 -17.66 -3.17 -12.83
C ASP A 38 -17.16 -3.92 -11.59
N GLU A 39 -15.97 -3.57 -11.07
CA GLU A 39 -15.43 -4.21 -9.88
C GLU A 39 -16.28 -3.96 -8.62
N ILE A 40 -16.86 -2.78 -8.48
CA ILE A 40 -17.80 -2.46 -7.40
C ILE A 40 -19.06 -3.34 -7.52
N SER A 41 -19.63 -3.45 -8.73
CA SER A 41 -20.81 -4.28 -8.99
C SER A 41 -20.56 -5.76 -8.69
N ASP A 42 -19.41 -6.27 -9.10
CA ASP A 42 -18.99 -7.65 -8.87
C ASP A 42 -18.79 -7.95 -7.37
N LEU A 43 -18.11 -7.04 -6.66
CA LEU A 43 -17.93 -7.14 -5.21
C LEU A 43 -19.27 -7.08 -4.48
N ALA A 44 -20.12 -6.12 -4.83
CA ALA A 44 -21.46 -5.97 -4.25
C ALA A 44 -22.28 -7.24 -4.43
N THR A 45 -22.24 -7.84 -5.63
CA THR A 45 -22.94 -9.11 -5.92
C THR A 45 -22.44 -10.25 -5.04
N ALA A 46 -21.13 -10.34 -4.79
CA ALA A 46 -20.54 -11.39 -3.95
C ALA A 46 -20.95 -11.28 -2.47
N VAL A 47 -21.07 -10.05 -1.95
CA VAL A 47 -21.43 -9.80 -0.55
C VAL A 47 -22.94 -9.62 -0.32
N ASN A 48 -23.73 -9.47 -1.38
CA ASN A 48 -25.18 -9.21 -1.33
C ASN A 48 -25.97 -10.09 -0.36
N PRO A 49 -25.71 -11.42 -0.21
CA PRO A 49 -26.45 -12.24 0.75
C PRO A 49 -26.42 -11.71 2.20
N ALA A 50 -25.38 -10.95 2.58
CA ALA A 50 -25.24 -10.36 3.90
C ALA A 50 -26.36 -9.38 4.27
N ILE A 51 -26.92 -8.64 3.30
CA ILE A 51 -28.00 -7.67 3.59
C ILE A 51 -29.27 -8.37 4.09
N PHE A 52 -29.40 -9.67 3.82
CA PHE A 52 -30.51 -10.50 4.28
C PHE A 52 -30.12 -11.43 5.45
N GLY A 53 -29.00 -11.16 6.13
CA GLY A 53 -28.53 -11.98 7.26
C GLY A 53 -27.93 -13.33 6.85
N GLN A 54 -27.65 -13.54 5.56
CA GLN A 54 -27.10 -14.79 5.04
C GLN A 54 -25.58 -14.72 4.94
N SER A 55 -24.93 -15.87 4.76
CA SER A 55 -23.48 -15.92 4.56
C SER A 55 -23.10 -15.26 3.23
N PRO A 56 -22.31 -14.16 3.24
CA PRO A 56 -21.70 -13.64 2.02
C PRO A 56 -20.61 -14.59 1.51
N SER A 57 -20.25 -14.47 0.23
CA SER A 57 -19.11 -15.22 -0.30
C SER A 57 -17.79 -14.69 0.23
N ASN A 58 -16.84 -15.59 0.45
CA ASN A 58 -15.44 -15.20 0.66
C ASN A 58 -14.83 -14.70 -0.65
N VAL A 59 -14.16 -13.56 -0.60
CA VAL A 59 -13.64 -12.85 -1.76
C VAL A 59 -12.12 -12.70 -1.65
N LEU A 60 -11.44 -12.93 -2.77
CA LEU A 60 -10.02 -12.64 -2.90
C LEU A 60 -9.79 -11.66 -4.05
N ILE A 61 -9.15 -10.54 -3.73
CA ILE A 61 -8.89 -9.44 -4.64
C ILE A 61 -7.39 -9.34 -4.92
N TYR A 62 -7.04 -9.34 -6.21
CA TYR A 62 -5.67 -9.20 -6.69
C TYR A 62 -5.50 -7.94 -7.52
N GLY A 63 -4.27 -7.44 -7.60
CA GLY A 63 -3.91 -6.36 -8.51
C GLY A 63 -2.73 -5.58 -7.98
N LYS A 64 -2.04 -4.81 -8.83
CA LYS A 64 -0.91 -3.99 -8.39
C LYS A 64 -1.32 -2.93 -7.38
N THR A 65 -0.35 -2.30 -6.71
CA THR A 65 -0.62 -1.17 -5.80
C THR A 65 -1.38 -0.05 -6.50
N GLY A 66 -2.19 0.70 -5.75
CA GLY A 66 -2.88 1.88 -6.25
C GLY A 66 -3.92 1.64 -7.35
N THR A 67 -4.39 0.40 -7.52
CA THR A 67 -5.46 0.01 -8.47
C THR A 67 -6.88 0.17 -7.90
N GLY A 68 -7.03 0.61 -6.65
CA GLY A 68 -8.34 0.88 -6.04
C GLY A 68 -8.96 -0.27 -5.23
N LYS A 69 -8.25 -1.39 -5.02
CA LYS A 69 -8.75 -2.57 -4.29
C LYS A 69 -9.34 -2.25 -2.91
N SER A 70 -8.52 -1.68 -2.03
CA SER A 70 -8.90 -1.32 -0.65
C SER A 70 -10.02 -0.29 -0.62
N LEU A 71 -10.01 0.64 -1.56
CA LEU A 71 -11.03 1.69 -1.69
C LEU A 71 -12.40 1.07 -2.03
N CYS A 72 -12.45 0.20 -3.04
CA CYS A 72 -13.69 -0.45 -3.47
C CYS A 72 -14.21 -1.42 -2.41
N ALA A 73 -13.33 -2.20 -1.77
CA ALA A 73 -13.72 -3.11 -0.70
C ALA A 73 -14.36 -2.37 0.49
N LYS A 74 -13.73 -1.27 0.95
CA LYS A 74 -14.28 -0.42 2.01
C LYS A 74 -15.61 0.20 1.60
N TYR A 75 -15.70 0.76 0.39
CA TYR A 75 -16.92 1.37 -0.12
C TYR A 75 -18.10 0.39 -0.17
N VAL A 76 -17.90 -0.78 -0.76
CA VAL A 76 -18.93 -1.82 -0.83
C VAL A 76 -19.34 -2.30 0.56
N SER A 77 -18.37 -2.44 1.48
CA SER A 77 -18.65 -2.90 2.84
C SER A 77 -19.42 -1.85 3.66
N GLN A 78 -19.12 -0.57 3.48
CA GLN A 78 -19.87 0.52 4.09
C GLN A 78 -21.32 0.55 3.56
N ARG A 79 -21.50 0.50 2.24
CA ARG A 79 -22.83 0.46 1.62
C ARG A 79 -23.65 -0.76 2.04
N LEU A 80 -22.99 -1.90 2.22
CA LEU A 80 -23.63 -3.10 2.74
C LEU A 80 -24.14 -2.90 4.16
N VAL A 81 -23.37 -2.25 5.04
CA VAL A 81 -23.81 -1.97 6.42
C VAL A 81 -25.03 -1.05 6.43
N GLU A 82 -24.99 0.02 5.65
CA GLU A 82 -26.11 0.97 5.52
C GLU A 82 -27.37 0.26 4.98
N THR A 83 -27.23 -0.54 3.93
CA THR A 83 -28.36 -1.27 3.32
C THR A 83 -28.89 -2.38 4.24
N ALA A 84 -28.02 -3.08 4.97
CA ALA A 84 -28.43 -4.11 5.91
C ALA A 84 -29.22 -3.53 7.09
N GLU A 85 -28.86 -2.32 7.55
CA GLU A 85 -29.62 -1.62 8.59
C GLU A 85 -31.05 -1.31 8.13
N GLU A 86 -31.25 -0.92 6.87
CA GLU A 86 -32.58 -0.71 6.28
C GLU A 86 -33.42 -2.01 6.24
N GLU A 87 -32.77 -3.16 6.05
CA GLU A 87 -33.39 -4.50 6.09
C GLU A 87 -33.51 -5.06 7.52
N GLY A 88 -33.09 -4.31 8.54
CA GLY A 88 -33.16 -4.72 9.95
C GLY A 88 -32.14 -5.79 10.36
N VAL A 89 -31.08 -5.95 9.59
CA VAL A 89 -29.96 -6.87 9.84
C VAL A 89 -28.81 -6.11 10.50
N LYS A 90 -28.31 -6.61 11.64
CA LYS A 90 -27.16 -6.01 12.31
C LYS A 90 -25.87 -6.42 11.61
N ALA A 91 -25.44 -5.63 10.64
CA ALA A 91 -24.18 -5.84 9.94
C ALA A 91 -23.08 -4.87 10.41
N THR A 92 -21.82 -5.29 10.32
CA THR A 92 -20.66 -4.39 10.41
C THR A 92 -19.51 -4.90 9.54
N PHE A 93 -18.44 -4.12 9.40
CA PHE A 93 -17.19 -4.58 8.83
C PHE A 93 -15.99 -4.18 9.67
N ALA A 94 -14.94 -5.02 9.64
CA ALA A 94 -13.63 -4.73 10.19
C ALA A 94 -12.62 -4.59 9.05
N TYR A 95 -11.69 -3.64 9.17
CA TYR A 95 -10.57 -3.47 8.25
C TYR A 95 -9.25 -3.66 8.98
N VAL A 96 -8.39 -4.51 8.43
CA VAL A 96 -7.02 -4.73 8.93
C VAL A 96 -6.04 -4.46 7.80
N ASP A 97 -5.04 -3.63 8.07
CA ASP A 97 -3.88 -3.48 7.21
C ASP A 97 -2.79 -4.45 7.69
N CYS A 98 -2.61 -5.56 6.98
CA CYS A 98 -1.65 -6.60 7.35
C CYS A 98 -0.18 -6.17 7.15
N ALA A 99 0.09 -5.01 6.54
CA ALA A 99 1.42 -4.42 6.53
C ALA A 99 1.78 -3.76 7.87
N GLN A 100 0.77 -3.27 8.61
CA GLN A 100 0.94 -2.76 9.97
C GLN A 100 0.81 -3.90 11.00
N ASP A 101 -0.23 -4.73 10.83
CA ASP A 101 -0.52 -5.88 11.68
C ASP A 101 0.03 -7.17 11.07
N THR A 102 1.35 -7.28 11.09
CA THR A 102 2.09 -8.36 10.40
C THR A 102 1.92 -9.76 11.00
N THR A 103 1.31 -9.87 12.19
CA THR A 103 1.07 -11.15 12.87
C THR A 103 -0.42 -11.46 12.99
N GLU A 104 -0.77 -12.75 12.93
CA GLU A 104 -2.14 -13.23 13.17
C GLU A 104 -2.75 -12.65 14.46
N THR A 105 -1.95 -12.56 15.52
CA THR A 105 -2.44 -12.06 16.83
C THR A 105 -2.82 -10.60 16.77
N GLN A 106 -1.99 -9.76 16.14
CA GLN A 106 -2.28 -8.33 15.97
C GLN A 106 -3.52 -8.12 15.11
N ALA A 107 -3.63 -8.84 13.99
CA ALA A 107 -4.78 -8.72 13.11
C ALA A 107 -6.10 -9.10 13.83
N VAL A 108 -6.10 -10.20 14.60
CA VAL A 108 -7.28 -10.59 15.40
C VAL A 108 -7.61 -9.57 16.50
N GLN A 109 -6.60 -8.96 17.12
CA GLN A 109 -6.79 -7.87 18.09
C GLN A 109 -7.48 -6.68 17.42
N THR A 110 -6.95 -6.21 16.29
CA THR A 110 -7.51 -5.09 15.52
C THR A 110 -8.96 -5.36 15.10
N ILE A 111 -9.26 -6.57 14.62
CA ILE A 111 -10.65 -6.95 14.30
C ILE A 111 -11.51 -6.84 15.56
N ALA A 112 -11.11 -7.49 16.65
CA ALA A 112 -11.88 -7.52 17.89
C ALA A 112 -12.07 -6.11 18.47
N ASP A 113 -11.05 -5.27 18.48
CA ASP A 113 -11.14 -3.88 18.97
C ASP A 113 -12.05 -3.02 18.10
N SER A 114 -12.03 -3.21 16.78
CA SER A 114 -12.85 -2.42 15.84
C SER A 114 -14.35 -2.68 15.94
N VAL A 115 -14.75 -3.91 16.29
CA VAL A 115 -16.15 -4.34 16.31
C VAL A 115 -16.73 -4.53 17.72
N ASN A 116 -15.92 -4.38 18.76
CA ASN A 116 -16.37 -4.63 20.12
C ASN A 116 -16.91 -3.38 20.81
N ASP A 117 -18.17 -3.45 21.25
CA ASP A 117 -18.67 -2.57 22.29
C ASP A 117 -18.50 -3.23 23.67
N THR A 118 -17.48 -2.80 24.42
CA THR A 118 -17.19 -3.34 25.75
C THR A 118 -18.33 -3.10 26.75
N ALA A 119 -19.15 -2.06 26.57
CA ALA A 119 -20.28 -1.79 27.46
C ALA A 119 -21.41 -2.80 27.27
N ILE A 120 -21.56 -3.34 26.06
CA ILE A 120 -22.55 -4.36 25.72
C ILE A 120 -22.03 -5.77 26.02
N THR A 121 -20.80 -6.08 25.60
CA THR A 121 -20.26 -7.45 25.67
C THR A 121 -19.63 -7.79 27.02
N GLY A 122 -19.14 -6.78 27.75
CA GLY A 122 -18.30 -6.96 28.94
C GLY A 122 -16.93 -7.60 28.64
N ILE A 123 -16.56 -7.75 27.38
CA ILE A 123 -15.30 -8.37 26.95
C ILE A 123 -14.27 -7.28 26.73
N LYS A 124 -13.15 -7.35 27.46
CA LYS A 124 -11.97 -6.52 27.19
C LYS A 124 -11.06 -7.20 26.19
N VAL A 125 -10.37 -6.45 25.36
CA VAL A 125 -9.33 -6.94 24.45
C VAL A 125 -8.05 -6.19 24.83
N PRO A 126 -7.11 -6.82 25.56
CA PRO A 126 -5.87 -6.16 25.95
C PRO A 126 -4.85 -6.19 24.81
N ASP A 127 -3.97 -5.20 24.76
CA ASP A 127 -2.89 -5.12 23.76
C ASP A 127 -1.90 -6.30 23.86
N LYS A 128 -1.72 -6.88 25.06
CA LYS A 128 -0.76 -7.97 25.32
C LYS A 128 -1.25 -8.91 26.41
N GLY A 129 -0.60 -10.07 26.50
CA GLY A 129 -0.72 -10.99 27.65
C GLY A 129 -1.72 -12.13 27.48
N LEU A 130 -2.30 -12.29 26.28
CA LEU A 130 -3.14 -13.45 25.95
C LEU A 130 -2.55 -14.25 24.79
N SER A 131 -2.91 -15.52 24.71
CA SER A 131 -2.63 -16.34 23.54
C SER A 131 -3.54 -15.95 22.38
N THR A 132 -3.07 -16.16 21.14
CA THR A 132 -3.84 -15.99 19.90
C THR A 132 -5.18 -16.72 19.95
N SER A 133 -5.18 -17.96 20.45
CA SER A 133 -6.39 -18.76 20.65
C SER A 133 -7.39 -18.13 21.63
N THR A 134 -6.92 -17.36 22.61
CA THR A 134 -7.79 -16.63 23.55
C THR A 134 -8.38 -15.39 22.90
N TYR A 135 -7.62 -14.68 22.05
CA TYR A 135 -8.15 -13.59 21.25
C TYR A 135 -9.25 -14.05 20.30
N TYR A 136 -9.06 -15.16 19.57
CA TYR A 136 -10.12 -15.74 18.75
C TYR A 136 -11.39 -16.08 19.55
N LYS A 137 -11.25 -16.75 20.70
CA LYS A 137 -12.39 -17.05 21.57
C LYS A 137 -13.16 -15.79 22.00
N ARG A 138 -12.45 -14.68 22.21
CA ARG A 138 -13.09 -13.39 22.52
C ARG A 138 -13.77 -12.81 21.29
N LEU A 139 -13.08 -12.79 20.16
CA LEU A 139 -13.61 -12.33 18.87
C LEU A 139 -14.94 -13.03 18.57
N TRP A 140 -14.96 -14.37 18.54
CA TRP A 140 -16.18 -15.14 18.25
C TRP A 140 -17.36 -14.78 19.15
N ARG A 141 -17.11 -14.61 20.46
CA ARG A 141 -18.14 -14.19 21.41
C ARG A 141 -18.64 -12.77 21.18
N ILE A 142 -17.74 -11.85 20.80
CA ILE A 142 -18.10 -10.48 20.44
C ILE A 142 -19.03 -10.52 19.23
N LEU A 143 -18.60 -11.18 18.15
CA LEU A 143 -19.35 -11.24 16.89
C LEU A 143 -20.76 -11.85 17.10
N ASP A 144 -20.85 -13.02 17.74
CA ASP A 144 -22.13 -13.69 18.01
C ASP A 144 -23.08 -12.88 18.91
N SER A 145 -22.54 -11.97 19.73
CA SER A 145 -23.35 -11.19 20.67
C SER A 145 -23.91 -9.89 20.06
N LEU A 146 -23.25 -9.34 19.06
CA LEU A 146 -23.52 -8.00 18.55
C LEU A 146 -24.13 -7.99 17.15
N TYR A 147 -23.79 -8.95 16.30
CA TYR A 147 -24.04 -8.87 14.86
C TYR A 147 -24.66 -10.13 14.29
N ASP A 148 -25.46 -9.95 13.25
CA ASP A 148 -25.98 -11.02 12.41
C ASP A 148 -24.98 -11.38 11.30
N VAL A 149 -24.28 -10.37 10.75
CA VAL A 149 -23.27 -10.55 9.69
C VAL A 149 -22.09 -9.61 9.91
N VAL A 150 -20.88 -10.10 9.67
CA VAL A 150 -19.66 -9.29 9.76
C VAL A 150 -18.78 -9.55 8.53
N LEU A 151 -18.35 -8.48 7.86
CA LEU A 151 -17.32 -8.56 6.83
C LEU A 151 -15.94 -8.26 7.43
N ILE A 152 -14.95 -9.06 7.11
CA ILE A 152 -13.57 -8.84 7.53
C ILE A 152 -12.72 -8.59 6.29
N ILE A 153 -12.24 -7.36 6.15
CA ILE A 153 -11.28 -6.97 5.12
C ILE A 153 -9.87 -7.14 5.67
N LEU A 154 -9.09 -8.02 5.06
CA LEU A 154 -7.66 -8.17 5.31
C LEU A 154 -6.93 -7.61 4.11
N ASP A 155 -6.27 -6.46 4.28
CA ASP A 155 -5.53 -5.77 3.23
C ASP A 155 -4.04 -6.10 3.28
N GLU A 156 -3.39 -6.09 2.13
CA GLU A 156 -1.99 -6.49 1.95
C GLU A 156 -1.64 -7.84 2.58
N ILE A 157 -2.50 -8.85 2.41
CA ILE A 157 -2.33 -10.19 3.00
C ILE A 157 -1.01 -10.87 2.61
N ASP A 158 -0.37 -10.45 1.51
CA ASP A 158 0.95 -10.94 1.12
C ASP A 158 2.09 -10.53 2.08
N LYS A 159 1.83 -9.58 2.99
CA LYS A 159 2.73 -9.16 4.07
C LYS A 159 2.63 -10.02 5.33
N LEU A 160 1.60 -10.85 5.45
CA LEU A 160 1.48 -11.80 6.56
C LEU A 160 2.57 -12.89 6.49
N SER A 161 3.04 -13.30 7.67
CA SER A 161 3.99 -14.41 7.83
C SER A 161 3.41 -15.75 7.41
N ASP A 162 2.12 -15.95 7.70
CA ASP A 162 1.36 -17.18 7.50
C ASP A 162 -0.07 -16.86 7.08
N ASP A 163 -0.77 -17.89 6.59
CA ASP A 163 -2.14 -17.78 6.08
C ASP A 163 -3.15 -18.32 7.12
N ASP A 164 -2.74 -18.51 8.39
CA ASP A 164 -3.55 -19.17 9.42
C ASP A 164 -4.81 -18.35 9.76
N ILE A 165 -4.69 -17.02 9.78
CA ILE A 165 -5.83 -16.12 9.98
C ILE A 165 -6.90 -16.28 8.90
N LEU A 166 -6.46 -16.43 7.65
CA LEU A 166 -7.37 -16.63 6.51
C LEU A 166 -8.15 -17.94 6.69
N MET A 167 -7.49 -19.01 7.15
CA MET A 167 -8.16 -20.27 7.47
C MET A 167 -9.16 -20.13 8.62
N GLN A 168 -8.75 -19.52 9.74
CA GLN A 168 -9.59 -19.43 10.94
C GLN A 168 -10.85 -18.62 10.66
N LEU A 169 -10.74 -17.50 9.94
CA LEU A 169 -11.87 -16.64 9.63
C LEU A 169 -12.80 -17.25 8.56
N SER A 170 -12.25 -17.70 7.42
CA SER A 170 -13.06 -18.21 6.31
C SER A 170 -13.89 -19.44 6.67
N ARG A 171 -13.42 -20.24 7.65
CA ARG A 171 -14.08 -21.49 8.08
C ARG A 171 -14.76 -21.41 9.44
N ALA A 172 -14.79 -20.24 10.08
CA ALA A 172 -15.34 -20.10 11.43
C ALA A 172 -16.79 -20.61 11.55
N GLY A 173 -17.63 -20.33 10.54
CA GLY A 173 -19.01 -20.84 10.48
C GLY A 173 -19.08 -22.35 10.29
N GLU A 174 -18.36 -22.91 9.31
CA GLU A 174 -18.30 -24.36 9.04
C GLU A 174 -17.77 -25.15 10.26
N ALA A 175 -16.75 -24.61 10.92
CA ALA A 175 -16.11 -25.22 12.09
C ALA A 175 -16.90 -25.04 13.40
N GLY A 176 -18.09 -24.42 13.35
CA GLY A 176 -18.94 -24.19 14.51
C GLY A 176 -18.31 -23.30 15.58
N LYS A 177 -17.41 -22.38 15.18
CA LYS A 177 -16.80 -21.40 16.09
C LYS A 177 -17.73 -20.24 16.40
N ILE A 178 -18.66 -19.98 15.48
CA ILE A 178 -19.67 -18.93 15.52
C ILE A 178 -21.02 -19.59 15.26
N ALA A 179 -22.01 -19.29 16.09
CA ALA A 179 -23.31 -19.95 16.06
C ALA A 179 -24.39 -19.13 15.34
N GLY A 180 -24.46 -17.83 15.65
CA GLY A 180 -25.49 -16.91 15.16
C GLY A 180 -24.99 -16.00 14.03
N CYS A 181 -23.79 -15.46 14.19
CA CYS A 181 -23.21 -14.51 13.23
C CYS A 181 -22.70 -15.21 11.96
N LYS A 182 -22.87 -14.57 10.80
CA LYS A 182 -22.24 -14.98 9.54
C LYS A 182 -21.00 -14.15 9.28
N LEU A 183 -19.99 -14.74 8.65
CA LEU A 183 -18.75 -14.06 8.29
C LEU A 183 -18.53 -14.09 6.79
N GLY A 184 -18.07 -12.97 6.25
CA GLY A 184 -17.42 -12.90 4.94
C GLY A 184 -16.01 -12.37 5.08
N VAL A 185 -15.06 -12.98 4.39
CA VAL A 185 -13.67 -12.51 4.36
C VAL A 185 -13.38 -11.93 2.98
N ILE A 186 -12.85 -10.71 2.96
CA ILE A 186 -12.29 -10.06 1.76
C ILE A 186 -10.79 -9.98 1.96
N GLY A 187 -10.04 -10.87 1.32
CA GLY A 187 -8.58 -10.81 1.26
C GLY A 187 -8.12 -9.94 0.09
N ILE A 188 -7.18 -9.04 0.32
CA ILE A 188 -6.61 -8.18 -0.72
C ILE A 188 -5.10 -8.38 -0.78
N SER A 189 -4.58 -8.70 -1.96
CA SER A 189 -3.13 -8.81 -2.19
C SER A 189 -2.66 -7.92 -3.33
N ASN A 190 -1.46 -7.37 -3.16
CA ASN A 190 -0.75 -6.67 -4.22
C ASN A 190 -0.02 -7.63 -5.19
N LYS A 191 0.03 -8.93 -4.86
CA LYS A 191 0.73 -9.96 -5.63
C LYS A 191 -0.28 -10.90 -6.28
N ILE A 192 -0.39 -10.84 -7.62
CA ILE A 192 -1.27 -11.72 -8.40
C ILE A 192 -0.95 -13.21 -8.15
N GLN A 193 0.34 -13.54 -7.99
CA GLN A 193 0.80 -14.91 -7.73
C GLN A 193 0.61 -15.35 -6.26
N TYR A 194 0.04 -14.53 -5.38
CA TYR A 194 -0.14 -14.90 -3.98
C TYR A 194 -1.00 -16.16 -3.84
N LYS A 195 -1.94 -16.38 -4.77
CA LYS A 195 -2.72 -17.62 -4.87
C LYS A 195 -1.84 -18.86 -4.91
N ASP A 196 -0.69 -18.83 -5.57
CA ASP A 196 0.17 -20.00 -5.75
C ASP A 196 0.89 -20.39 -4.45
N ARG A 197 1.08 -19.43 -3.54
CA ARG A 197 1.71 -19.64 -2.22
C ARG A 197 0.74 -20.23 -1.18
N MET A 198 -0.56 -19.99 -1.31
CA MET A 198 -1.55 -20.48 -0.35
C MET A 198 -1.61 -22.02 -0.30
N ASP A 199 -1.85 -22.58 0.88
CA ASP A 199 -2.27 -23.97 1.06
C ASP A 199 -3.60 -24.21 0.31
N GLU A 200 -3.74 -25.38 -0.30
CA GLU A 200 -4.96 -25.90 -0.92
C GLU A 200 -6.19 -25.78 0.00
N ARG A 201 -6.01 -25.91 1.32
CA ARG A 201 -7.06 -25.71 2.33
C ARG A 201 -7.55 -24.27 2.40
N VAL A 202 -6.63 -23.30 2.40
CA VAL A 202 -6.95 -21.85 2.40
C VAL A 202 -7.65 -21.50 1.09
N LYS A 203 -7.12 -21.98 -0.04
CA LYS A 203 -7.72 -21.74 -1.36
C LYS A 203 -9.16 -22.23 -1.41
N SER A 204 -9.40 -23.44 -0.91
CA SER A 204 -10.73 -24.06 -0.94
C SER A 204 -11.77 -23.30 -0.11
N SER A 205 -11.38 -22.73 1.05
CA SER A 205 -12.33 -22.00 1.90
C SER A 205 -12.45 -20.52 1.57
N LEU A 206 -11.38 -19.87 1.12
CA LEU A 206 -11.33 -18.42 0.91
C LEU A 206 -11.64 -18.01 -0.54
N CYS A 207 -11.30 -18.83 -1.54
CA CYS A 207 -11.42 -18.46 -2.95
C CYS A 207 -12.78 -18.85 -3.55
N GLU A 208 -13.90 -18.47 -2.92
CA GLU A 208 -15.22 -18.67 -3.54
C GLU A 208 -15.43 -17.72 -4.72
N ARG A 209 -14.99 -16.46 -4.56
CA ARG A 209 -14.97 -15.44 -5.60
C ARG A 209 -13.58 -14.82 -5.70
N GLU A 210 -13.13 -14.60 -6.93
CA GLU A 210 -11.83 -14.04 -7.24
C GLU A 210 -12.01 -12.87 -8.20
N PHE A 211 -11.42 -11.73 -7.86
CA PHE A 211 -11.47 -10.52 -8.68
C PHE A 211 -10.05 -9.99 -8.92
N VAL A 212 -9.78 -9.59 -10.15
CA VAL A 212 -8.49 -9.00 -10.54
C VAL A 212 -8.74 -7.55 -10.91
N PHE A 213 -8.11 -6.63 -10.17
CA PHE A 213 -8.15 -5.21 -10.44
C PHE A 213 -7.02 -4.86 -11.41
N PRO A 214 -7.35 -4.51 -12.67
CA PRO A 214 -6.35 -4.12 -13.64
C PRO A 214 -5.72 -2.77 -13.27
N PRO A 215 -4.48 -2.48 -13.69
CA PRO A 215 -3.93 -1.13 -13.68
C PRO A 215 -4.87 -0.15 -14.40
N TYR A 216 -4.92 1.10 -13.91
CA TYR A 216 -5.71 2.14 -14.58
C TYR A 216 -5.08 2.52 -15.92
N ASP A 217 -5.92 2.69 -16.94
CA ASP A 217 -5.48 3.28 -18.20
C ASP A 217 -5.38 4.81 -18.12
N ALA A 218 -4.86 5.44 -19.18
CA ALA A 218 -4.66 6.88 -19.22
C ALA A 218 -5.97 7.69 -19.12
N ASN A 219 -7.08 7.18 -19.65
CA ASN A 219 -8.38 7.86 -19.56
C ASN A 219 -8.92 7.76 -18.13
N GLN A 220 -8.87 6.57 -17.52
CA GLN A 220 -9.31 6.38 -16.14
C GLN A 220 -8.50 7.25 -15.17
N LEU A 221 -7.16 7.30 -15.33
CA LEU A 221 -6.32 8.18 -14.51
C LEU A 221 -6.63 9.66 -14.73
N ARG A 222 -6.92 10.05 -15.98
CA ARG A 222 -7.33 11.42 -16.30
C ARG A 222 -8.64 11.77 -15.58
N ASP A 223 -9.64 10.90 -15.68
CA ASP A 223 -10.94 11.13 -15.08
C ASP A 223 -10.86 11.15 -13.53
N ILE A 224 -9.97 10.32 -12.93
CA ILE A 224 -9.64 10.38 -11.49
C ILE A 224 -9.02 11.73 -11.12
N MET A 225 -8.05 12.22 -11.89
CA MET A 225 -7.40 13.52 -11.64
C MET A 225 -8.38 14.68 -11.81
N ASP A 226 -9.24 14.62 -12.84
CA ASP A 226 -10.28 15.63 -13.09
C ASP A 226 -11.27 15.69 -11.92
N ALA A 227 -11.65 14.53 -11.36
CA ALA A 227 -12.48 14.44 -10.16
C ALA A 227 -11.82 15.01 -8.89
N ARG A 228 -10.52 15.31 -8.94
CA ARG A 228 -9.74 15.96 -7.86
C ARG A 228 -9.25 17.36 -8.25
N SER A 229 -9.67 17.89 -9.40
CA SER A 229 -9.27 19.22 -9.86
C SER A 229 -9.77 20.34 -8.95
N ASP A 230 -10.82 20.09 -8.17
CA ASP A 230 -11.35 20.95 -7.11
C ASP A 230 -10.36 21.18 -5.94
N ALA A 231 -9.24 20.45 -5.92
CA ALA A 231 -8.10 20.76 -5.06
C ALA A 231 -7.40 22.07 -5.44
N PHE A 232 -7.50 22.48 -6.71
CA PHE A 232 -6.89 23.68 -7.26
C PHE A 232 -7.91 24.81 -7.35
N ARG A 233 -7.43 26.07 -7.35
CA ARG A 233 -8.30 27.21 -7.67
C ARG A 233 -8.70 27.18 -9.15
N ASP A 234 -9.87 27.75 -9.44
CA ASP A 234 -10.38 27.84 -10.80
C ASP A 234 -9.40 28.52 -11.76
N GLY A 235 -9.17 27.91 -12.91
CA GLY A 235 -8.29 28.43 -13.97
C GLY A 235 -6.78 28.32 -13.70
N VAL A 236 -6.37 27.73 -12.57
CA VAL A 236 -4.96 27.51 -12.25
C VAL A 236 -4.37 26.33 -13.04
N LEU A 237 -5.14 25.29 -13.30
CA LEU A 237 -4.69 24.16 -14.09
C LEU A 237 -4.74 24.49 -15.59
N ASP A 238 -3.60 24.39 -16.26
CA ASP A 238 -3.59 24.41 -17.73
C ASP A 238 -4.35 23.16 -18.26
N PRO A 239 -5.17 23.28 -19.32
CA PRO A 239 -5.96 22.16 -19.85
C PRO A 239 -5.13 20.92 -20.25
N SER A 240 -3.85 21.10 -20.55
CA SER A 240 -2.95 20.02 -20.95
C SER A 240 -2.27 19.31 -19.77
N THR A 241 -2.29 19.89 -18.56
CA THR A 241 -1.60 19.39 -17.37
C THR A 241 -2.10 18.02 -16.92
N ILE A 242 -3.41 17.85 -16.73
CA ILE A 242 -3.99 16.57 -16.31
C ILE A 242 -3.80 15.47 -17.38
N PRO A 243 -4.11 15.71 -18.67
CA PRO A 243 -3.83 14.74 -19.72
C PRO A 243 -2.36 14.29 -19.76
N ARG A 244 -1.42 15.22 -19.59
CA ARG A 244 0.01 14.92 -19.55
C ARG A 244 0.39 14.06 -18.35
N ALA A 245 -0.11 14.40 -17.16
CA ALA A 245 0.15 13.67 -15.92
C ALA A 245 -0.42 12.25 -15.97
N ALA A 246 -1.66 12.10 -16.45
CA ALA A 246 -2.31 10.81 -16.62
C ALA A 246 -1.57 9.91 -17.62
N ALA A 247 -1.17 10.45 -18.77
CA ALA A 247 -0.40 9.71 -19.78
C ALA A 247 0.95 9.22 -19.24
N LEU A 248 1.64 10.04 -18.41
CA LEU A 248 2.89 9.64 -17.77
C LEU A 248 2.67 8.50 -16.76
N ALA A 249 1.68 8.63 -15.87
CA ALA A 249 1.40 7.64 -14.84
C ALA A 249 0.90 6.29 -15.41
N ALA A 250 0.07 6.33 -16.46
CA ALA A 250 -0.44 5.13 -17.13
C ALA A 250 0.66 4.34 -17.85
N ARG A 251 1.62 5.03 -18.47
CA ARG A 251 2.72 4.39 -19.21
C ARG A 251 3.60 3.51 -18.32
N GLU A 252 3.77 3.90 -17.05
CA GLU A 252 4.73 3.24 -16.15
C GLU A 252 4.04 2.19 -15.26
N HIS A 253 2.88 2.52 -14.68
CA HIS A 253 2.31 1.69 -13.61
C HIS A 253 0.79 1.57 -13.60
N GLY A 254 0.05 2.58 -14.06
CA GLY A 254 -1.41 2.61 -13.91
C GLY A 254 -1.87 2.73 -12.44
N ASP A 255 -1.08 3.39 -11.60
CA ASP A 255 -1.31 3.58 -10.16
C ASP A 255 -1.92 4.97 -9.90
N ALA A 256 -3.14 5.02 -9.35
CA ALA A 256 -3.86 6.26 -9.11
C ALA A 256 -3.23 7.12 -8.00
N ARG A 257 -2.56 6.52 -7.00
CA ARG A 257 -1.87 7.28 -5.94
C ARG A 257 -0.70 8.05 -6.54
N LYS A 258 0.12 7.38 -7.35
CA LYS A 258 1.23 8.03 -8.08
C LYS A 258 0.73 9.13 -9.01
N ALA A 259 -0.38 8.89 -9.69
CA ALA A 259 -1.00 9.86 -10.59
C ALA A 259 -1.39 11.14 -9.82
N ILE A 260 -2.08 11.00 -8.68
CA ILE A 260 -2.49 12.13 -7.83
C ILE A 260 -1.25 12.84 -7.22
N ASP A 261 -0.22 12.11 -6.81
CA ASP A 261 1.02 12.69 -6.31
C ASP A 261 1.72 13.57 -7.35
N ILE A 262 1.80 13.12 -8.60
CA ILE A 262 2.37 13.93 -9.70
C ILE A 262 1.59 15.25 -9.83
N LEU A 263 0.26 15.20 -9.75
CA LEU A 263 -0.57 16.41 -9.83
C LEU A 263 -0.34 17.34 -8.63
N ARG A 264 -0.28 16.79 -7.42
CA ARG A 264 0.04 17.52 -6.17
C ARG A 264 1.39 18.22 -6.27
N TYR A 265 2.44 17.48 -6.62
CA TYR A 265 3.79 18.03 -6.75
C TYR A 265 3.89 19.07 -7.87
N ALA A 266 3.15 18.91 -8.97
CA ALA A 266 3.12 19.92 -10.02
C ALA A 266 2.56 21.26 -9.50
N GLY A 267 1.51 21.20 -8.67
CA GLY A 267 0.99 22.36 -7.96
C GLY A 267 1.98 22.98 -6.97
N GLU A 268 2.62 22.16 -6.15
CA GLU A 268 3.64 22.62 -5.18
C GLU A 268 4.84 23.29 -5.87
N ILE A 269 5.27 22.76 -7.02
CA ILE A 269 6.36 23.35 -7.81
C ILE A 269 5.92 24.69 -8.39
N ALA A 270 4.74 24.75 -9.01
CA ALA A 270 4.19 26.00 -9.52
C ALA A 270 4.11 27.07 -8.43
N GLN A 271 3.62 26.69 -7.25
CA GLN A 271 3.55 27.55 -6.07
C GLN A 271 4.94 28.06 -5.66
N SER A 272 5.92 27.16 -5.51
CA SER A 272 7.28 27.54 -5.10
C SER A 272 7.98 28.47 -6.10
N MET A 273 7.62 28.37 -7.39
CA MET A 273 8.15 29.22 -8.44
C MET A 273 7.36 30.52 -8.61
N GLY A 274 6.32 30.76 -7.80
CA GLY A 274 5.44 31.92 -7.92
C GLY A 274 4.66 31.96 -9.23
N ALA A 275 4.45 30.80 -9.88
CA ALA A 275 3.67 30.71 -11.10
C ALA A 275 2.17 30.82 -10.78
N SER A 276 1.40 31.44 -11.66
CA SER A 276 -0.06 31.56 -11.54
C SER A 276 -0.82 30.37 -12.11
N THR A 277 -0.14 29.48 -12.85
CA THR A 277 -0.75 28.39 -13.62
C THR A 277 0.15 27.17 -13.57
N VAL A 278 -0.43 26.01 -13.30
CA VAL A 278 0.26 24.72 -13.34
C VAL A 278 0.27 24.23 -14.79
N ARG A 279 1.47 24.13 -15.37
CA ARG A 279 1.69 23.73 -16.78
C ARG A 279 2.39 22.38 -16.87
N GLU A 280 2.41 21.79 -18.07
CA GLU A 280 3.04 20.47 -18.33
C GLU A 280 4.51 20.36 -17.90
N ASN A 281 5.27 21.45 -17.96
CA ASN A 281 6.67 21.45 -17.54
C ASN A 281 6.83 21.14 -16.03
N PHE A 282 5.87 21.52 -15.19
CA PHE A 282 5.87 21.19 -13.77
C PHE A 282 5.51 19.72 -13.53
N VAL A 283 4.70 19.10 -14.40
CA VAL A 283 4.38 17.67 -14.32
C VAL A 283 5.64 16.80 -14.45
N THR A 284 6.56 17.18 -15.34
CA THR A 284 7.80 16.42 -15.55
C THR A 284 8.73 16.52 -14.33
N GLN A 285 8.85 17.71 -13.75
CA GLN A 285 9.62 17.92 -12.51
C GLN A 285 8.95 17.24 -11.31
N ALA A 286 7.62 17.29 -11.25
CA ALA A 286 6.81 16.65 -10.22
C ALA A 286 7.01 15.14 -10.20
N ARG A 287 7.13 14.50 -11.37
CA ARG A 287 7.43 13.07 -11.46
C ARG A 287 8.75 12.72 -10.75
N GLN A 288 9.83 13.42 -11.10
CA GLN A 288 11.13 13.19 -10.49
C GLN A 288 11.08 13.43 -8.97
N ARG A 289 10.42 14.50 -8.54
CA ARG A 289 10.23 14.80 -7.12
C ARG A 289 9.44 13.72 -6.39
N ALA A 290 8.38 13.19 -7.00
CA ALA A 290 7.57 12.11 -6.43
C ALA A 290 8.37 10.83 -6.23
N GLU A 291 9.21 10.46 -7.21
CA GLU A 291 10.09 9.30 -7.13
C GLU A 291 11.12 9.46 -6.00
N THR A 292 11.79 10.62 -5.94
CA THR A 292 12.78 10.95 -4.91
C THR A 292 12.18 10.94 -3.50
N ASP A 293 11.02 11.58 -3.29
CA ASP A 293 10.37 11.66 -1.98
C ASP A 293 9.89 10.28 -1.50
N ARG A 294 9.29 9.48 -2.38
CA ARG A 294 8.85 8.12 -2.07
C ARG A 294 10.04 7.23 -1.69
N PHE A 295 11.13 7.30 -2.46
CA PHE A 295 12.34 6.53 -2.13
C PHE A 295 12.95 6.99 -0.79
N ARG A 296 12.96 8.29 -0.51
CA ARG A 296 13.43 8.84 0.78
C ARG A 296 12.60 8.32 1.95
N GLU A 297 11.28 8.20 1.79
CA GLU A 297 10.41 7.62 2.80
C GLU A 297 10.69 6.12 3.03
N LEU A 298 10.87 5.34 1.97
CA LEU A 298 11.18 3.90 2.06
C LEU A 298 12.47 3.62 2.85
N ILE A 299 13.47 4.47 2.70
CA ILE A 299 14.75 4.33 3.43
C ILE A 299 14.78 5.16 4.72
N ARG A 300 13.66 5.76 5.14
CA ARG A 300 13.58 6.53 6.38
C ARG A 300 13.82 5.60 7.58
N GLY A 301 14.71 6.01 8.49
CA GLY A 301 15.09 5.17 9.63
C GLY A 301 16.01 3.99 9.29
N SER A 302 16.45 3.84 8.03
CA SER A 302 17.47 2.84 7.69
C SER A 302 18.81 3.16 8.37
N THR A 303 19.51 2.11 8.80
CA THR A 303 20.85 2.27 9.41
C THR A 303 21.89 2.73 8.39
N PRO A 304 23.00 3.37 8.82
CA PRO A 304 24.07 3.79 7.90
C PRO A 304 24.58 2.66 7.00
N HIS A 305 24.80 1.46 7.54
CA HIS A 305 25.24 0.33 6.72
C HIS A 305 24.18 -0.16 5.73
N SER A 306 22.89 -0.08 6.10
CA SER A 306 21.80 -0.37 5.18
C SER A 306 21.84 0.58 3.96
N ARG A 307 22.12 1.87 4.21
CA ARG A 307 22.31 2.89 3.17
C ARG A 307 23.58 2.65 2.33
N TYR A 308 24.70 2.30 2.95
CA TYR A 308 25.95 2.01 2.22
C TYR A 308 25.80 0.81 1.26
N VAL A 309 24.99 -0.19 1.63
CA VAL A 309 24.69 -1.33 0.75
C VAL A 309 23.87 -0.88 -0.47
N LEU A 310 22.86 -0.02 -0.29
CA LEU A 310 22.11 0.56 -1.41
C LEU A 310 22.99 1.46 -2.28
N GLN A 311 23.85 2.27 -1.67
CA GLN A 311 24.81 3.13 -2.37
C GLN A 311 25.77 2.29 -3.22
N ALA A 312 26.25 1.16 -2.70
CA ALA A 312 27.09 0.23 -3.45
C ALA A 312 26.38 -0.30 -4.69
N LEU A 313 25.10 -0.68 -4.55
CA LEU A 313 24.26 -1.11 -5.67
C LEU A 313 23.99 0.00 -6.68
N ALA A 314 23.72 1.23 -6.23
CA ALA A 314 23.50 2.38 -7.10
C ALA A 314 24.74 2.69 -7.94
N ILE A 315 25.93 2.72 -7.32
CA ILE A 315 27.20 2.92 -8.02
C ILE A 315 27.44 1.83 -9.07
N LEU A 316 27.21 0.57 -8.71
CA LEU A 316 27.37 -0.55 -9.64
C LEU A 316 26.40 -0.44 -10.83
N SER A 317 25.15 -0.09 -10.57
CA SER A 317 24.09 0.04 -11.58
C SER A 317 24.37 1.20 -12.54
N LEU A 318 24.76 2.37 -12.02
CA LEU A 318 25.16 3.53 -12.83
C LEU A 318 26.39 3.24 -13.70
N SER A 319 27.33 2.46 -13.18
CA SER A 319 28.55 2.11 -13.92
C SER A 319 28.34 1.00 -14.95
N ASN A 320 27.23 0.25 -14.88
CA ASN A 320 26.97 -0.93 -15.73
C ASN A 320 25.50 -1.00 -16.15
N GLN A 321 25.01 0.01 -16.87
CA GLN A 321 23.58 0.14 -17.25
C GLN A 321 22.99 -1.04 -18.05
N GLN A 322 23.81 -1.96 -18.57
CA GLN A 322 23.35 -3.14 -19.32
C GLN A 322 23.40 -4.46 -18.53
N GLN A 323 23.74 -4.44 -17.23
CA GLN A 323 23.74 -5.65 -16.41
C GLN A 323 22.47 -5.78 -15.56
N ASP A 324 21.77 -6.90 -15.73
CA ASP A 324 20.64 -7.30 -14.88
C ASP A 324 21.13 -7.87 -13.54
N GLY A 325 21.56 -6.95 -12.68
CA GLY A 325 21.90 -7.20 -11.28
C GLY A 325 23.32 -7.72 -11.02
N PHE A 326 23.73 -7.57 -9.75
CA PHE A 326 25.10 -7.78 -9.31
C PHE A 326 25.19 -8.87 -8.25
N ARG A 327 26.24 -9.70 -8.31
CA ARG A 327 26.50 -10.74 -7.30
C ARG A 327 26.71 -10.12 -5.92
N THR A 328 26.25 -10.80 -4.86
CA THR A 328 26.46 -10.35 -3.46
C THR A 328 27.92 -9.98 -3.15
N SER A 329 28.88 -10.76 -3.66
CA SER A 329 30.32 -10.48 -3.47
C SER A 329 30.75 -9.17 -4.10
N ARG A 330 30.22 -8.86 -5.29
CA ARG A 330 30.54 -7.62 -5.99
C ARG A 330 29.96 -6.39 -5.29
N VAL A 331 28.73 -6.51 -4.79
CA VAL A 331 28.11 -5.47 -3.94
C VAL A 331 28.94 -5.25 -2.69
N TYR A 332 29.39 -6.34 -2.06
CA TYR A 332 30.19 -6.29 -0.84
C TYR A 332 31.54 -5.58 -1.04
N GLU A 333 32.25 -5.82 -2.14
CA GLU A 333 33.50 -5.12 -2.48
C GLU A 333 33.32 -3.60 -2.55
N VAL A 334 32.24 -3.13 -3.19
CA VAL A 334 31.95 -1.69 -3.31
C VAL A 334 31.50 -1.13 -1.96
N TYR A 335 30.70 -1.88 -1.20
CA TYR A 335 30.32 -1.53 0.17
C TYR A 335 31.54 -1.33 1.08
N GLU A 336 32.54 -2.21 1.03
CA GLU A 336 33.77 -2.04 1.83
C GLU A 336 34.54 -0.77 1.46
N ASN A 337 34.55 -0.39 0.17
CA ASN A 337 35.15 0.86 -0.27
C ASN A 337 34.38 2.07 0.28
N ILE A 338 33.04 2.03 0.27
CA ILE A 338 32.18 3.09 0.84
C ILE A 338 32.43 3.21 2.34
N CYS A 339 32.43 2.10 3.09
CA CYS A 339 32.72 2.11 4.52
C CYS A 339 34.07 2.77 4.81
N ARG A 340 35.11 2.46 4.03
CA ARG A 340 36.43 3.10 4.13
C ARG A 340 36.40 4.60 3.86
N GLN A 341 35.63 5.04 2.86
CA GLN A 341 35.47 6.46 2.55
C GLN A 341 34.71 7.22 3.64
N GLN A 342 33.74 6.57 4.27
CA GLN A 342 32.89 7.13 5.33
C GLN A 342 33.50 6.97 6.74
N GLY A 343 34.73 6.44 6.85
CA GLY A 343 35.40 6.23 8.15
C GLY A 343 34.69 5.21 9.07
N SER A 344 33.97 4.25 8.50
CA SER A 344 33.17 3.25 9.22
C SER A 344 33.75 1.84 9.04
N ASP A 345 33.71 1.02 10.11
CA ASP A 345 34.11 -0.38 10.03
C ASP A 345 33.11 -1.20 9.21
N SER A 346 33.60 -2.03 8.29
CA SER A 346 32.74 -2.87 7.46
C SER A 346 32.09 -3.99 8.28
N LEU A 347 30.79 -4.20 8.09
CA LEU A 347 30.09 -5.39 8.57
C LEU A 347 30.51 -6.62 7.76
N SER A 348 30.34 -7.82 8.34
CA SER A 348 30.61 -9.07 7.63
C SER A 348 29.71 -9.25 6.39
N LEU A 349 30.21 -10.00 5.41
CA LEU A 349 29.47 -10.41 4.21
C LEU A 349 28.11 -11.06 4.53
N ARG A 350 28.03 -11.83 5.63
CA ARG A 350 26.77 -12.43 6.09
C ARG A 350 25.75 -11.35 6.46
N ARG A 351 26.16 -10.34 7.24
CA ARG A 351 25.24 -9.27 7.64
C ARG A 351 24.83 -8.40 6.46
N VAL A 352 25.73 -8.13 5.51
CA VAL A 352 25.39 -7.43 4.25
C VAL A 352 24.37 -8.23 3.43
N ARG A 353 24.49 -9.56 3.39
CA ARG A 353 23.48 -10.42 2.76
C ARG A 353 22.11 -10.31 3.44
N ASP A 354 22.08 -10.21 4.77
CA ASP A 354 20.83 -10.03 5.51
C ASP A 354 20.22 -8.65 5.22
N LEU A 355 21.03 -7.58 5.16
CA LEU A 355 20.58 -6.25 4.75
C LEU A 355 20.00 -6.23 3.32
N LEU A 356 20.62 -6.96 2.38
CA LEU A 356 20.08 -7.11 1.02
C LEU A 356 18.72 -7.81 1.01
N LYS A 357 18.52 -8.84 1.87
CA LYS A 357 17.20 -9.46 2.01
C LYS A 357 16.17 -8.52 2.61
N GLU A 358 16.57 -7.71 3.60
CA GLU A 358 15.71 -6.68 4.18
C GLU A 358 15.26 -5.69 3.09
N HIS A 359 16.17 -5.23 2.23
CA HIS A 359 15.84 -4.36 1.08
C HIS A 359 14.96 -5.04 0.03
N ALA A 360 15.19 -6.33 -0.24
CA ALA A 360 14.34 -7.09 -1.15
C ALA A 360 12.92 -7.28 -0.60
N PHE A 361 12.78 -7.44 0.72
CA PHE A 361 11.49 -7.52 1.39
C PHE A 361 10.69 -6.21 1.30
N LEU A 362 11.40 -5.07 1.33
CA LEU A 362 10.83 -3.74 1.14
C LEU A 362 10.57 -3.40 -0.34
N ASP A 363 10.78 -4.34 -1.27
CA ASP A 363 10.68 -4.13 -2.72
C ASP A 363 11.53 -2.94 -3.22
N ILE A 364 12.68 -2.68 -2.56
CA ILE A 364 13.68 -1.70 -3.01
C ILE A 364 14.63 -2.32 -4.04
N ILE A 365 14.92 -3.61 -3.87
CA ILE A 365 15.72 -4.40 -4.81
C ILE A 365 15.01 -5.69 -5.18
N GLU A 366 15.31 -6.20 -6.37
CA GLU A 366 14.97 -7.56 -6.76
C GLU A 366 16.14 -8.50 -6.45
N GLN A 367 15.83 -9.68 -5.93
CA GLN A 367 16.80 -10.72 -5.63
C GLN A 367 16.53 -11.98 -6.47
N SER A 368 17.46 -12.34 -7.34
CA SER A 368 17.35 -13.55 -8.17
C SER A 368 18.44 -14.57 -7.83
N LYS A 369 18.04 -15.85 -7.70
CA LYS A 369 18.97 -16.96 -7.50
C LYS A 369 19.35 -17.54 -8.85
N HIS A 370 20.65 -17.60 -9.12
CA HIS A 370 21.19 -18.27 -10.28
C HIS A 370 21.91 -19.54 -9.85
N SER A 371 21.45 -20.68 -10.36
CA SER A 371 22.20 -21.95 -10.27
C SER A 371 23.16 -22.03 -11.45
N GLY A 372 24.42 -21.67 -11.23
CA GLY A 372 25.48 -22.06 -12.14
C GLY A 372 25.72 -23.57 -12.02
N GLY A 373 26.02 -24.24 -13.13
CA GLY A 373 26.45 -25.65 -13.12
C GLY A 373 27.74 -25.86 -12.31
N SER A 374 28.33 -27.05 -12.38
CA SER A 374 29.48 -27.47 -11.53
C SER A 374 30.70 -26.52 -11.53
N ALA A 375 30.84 -25.64 -12.52
CA ALA A 375 31.94 -24.67 -12.61
C ALA A 375 31.64 -23.29 -11.99
N GLU A 376 30.38 -22.83 -11.98
CA GLU A 376 30.02 -21.48 -11.52
C GLU A 376 29.40 -21.45 -10.11
N GLY A 377 28.84 -22.57 -9.65
CA GLY A 377 28.14 -22.66 -8.38
C GLY A 377 26.86 -21.83 -8.33
N SER A 378 26.09 -21.97 -7.24
CA SER A 378 24.88 -21.17 -7.03
C SER A 378 25.24 -19.82 -6.42
N TYR A 379 24.70 -18.73 -6.97
CA TYR A 379 24.88 -17.39 -6.45
C TYR A 379 23.60 -16.57 -6.53
N THR A 380 23.60 -15.43 -5.85
CA THR A 380 22.47 -14.50 -5.82
C THR A 380 22.88 -13.20 -6.48
N LYS A 381 22.03 -12.69 -7.37
CA LYS A 381 22.11 -11.34 -7.92
C LYS A 381 21.10 -10.41 -7.25
N HIS A 382 21.44 -9.13 -7.23
CA HIS A 382 20.65 -8.05 -6.65
C HIS A 382 20.58 -6.90 -7.65
N GLN A 383 19.39 -6.38 -7.89
CA GLN A 383 19.13 -5.29 -8.84
C GLN A 383 18.24 -4.24 -8.20
N LEU A 384 18.55 -2.96 -8.39
CA LEU A 384 17.66 -1.88 -7.94
C LEU A 384 16.37 -1.90 -8.76
N LEU A 385 15.24 -1.76 -8.07
CA LEU A 385 13.93 -1.60 -8.71
C LEU A 385 13.64 -0.14 -9.09
N GLU A 386 14.26 0.81 -8.39
CA GLU A 386 14.16 2.25 -8.66
C GLU A 386 15.36 2.75 -9.49
N ASP A 387 15.19 3.90 -10.15
CA ASP A 387 16.25 4.52 -10.96
C ASP A 387 17.52 4.76 -10.12
N PRO A 388 18.70 4.24 -10.54
CA PRO A 388 19.94 4.41 -9.80
C PRO A 388 20.33 5.87 -9.55
N ASP A 389 19.94 6.81 -10.41
CA ASP A 389 20.16 8.24 -10.20
C ASP A 389 19.32 8.77 -9.03
N VAL A 390 18.03 8.40 -8.96
CA VAL A 390 17.14 8.74 -7.83
C VAL A 390 17.67 8.17 -6.51
N VAL A 391 18.10 6.91 -6.53
CA VAL A 391 18.67 6.25 -5.35
C VAL A 391 19.92 6.99 -4.86
N LYS A 392 20.81 7.36 -5.79
CA LYS A 392 22.04 8.09 -5.49
C LYS A 392 21.75 9.48 -4.91
N ASP A 393 20.85 10.24 -5.52
CA ASP A 393 20.51 11.60 -5.10
C ASP A 393 19.98 11.61 -3.66
N VAL A 394 19.05 10.72 -3.35
CA VAL A 394 18.49 10.60 -1.99
C VAL A 394 19.55 10.18 -0.97
N LEU A 395 20.48 9.29 -1.34
CA LEU A 395 21.51 8.81 -0.42
C LEU A 395 22.60 9.87 -0.13
N ILE A 396 22.89 10.77 -1.08
CA ILE A 396 23.88 11.85 -0.90
C ILE A 396 23.35 12.98 -0.03
N GLU A 397 22.10 13.41 -0.21
CA GLU A 397 21.50 14.52 0.56
C GLU A 397 21.42 14.23 2.08
N ASN A 398 21.38 12.97 2.48
CA ASN A 398 21.32 12.57 3.89
C ASN A 398 22.67 12.58 4.62
N THR A 399 23.76 12.92 3.93
CA THR A 399 25.12 12.98 4.52
C THR A 399 25.48 14.38 5.05
N ASP A 400 24.66 15.39 4.76
CA ASP A 400 24.89 16.81 5.11
C ASP A 400 24.09 17.30 6.34
N THR A 401 23.52 16.38 7.13
CA THR A 401 22.90 16.64 8.45
C THR A 401 23.52 15.76 9.51
#